data_AF-A0A8J8EBI2-F1
#
_entry.id   AF-A0A8J8EBI2-F1
#
_cell.length_a   1.000
_cell.length_b   1.000
_cell.length_c   1.000
_cell.angle_alpha   90.00
_cell.angle_beta   90.00
_cell.angle_gamma   90.00
#
_symmetry.space_group_name_H-M   'P 1'
#
loop_
_entity.id
_entity.type
_entity.pdbx_description
1 polymer ?
#
loop_
_entity_poly.entity_id
_entity_poly.type
_entity_poly.pdbx_seq_one_letter_code
_entity_poly.pdbx_strand_id
1 'polypeptide(L)' 'MERLKLLQRKLHVVKKQKELLMLEEAKLIRVTRQKKEAAKKLAKVKKEKVALALEEARLVRVLKQNGYTAV' A
#
# COMPACT_ATOMS: atom_id res chain seq x y z
N MET A 1 23.09 -11.48 2.24
CA MET A 1 21.78 -12.16 2.20
C MET A 1 20.73 -11.53 3.12
N GLU A 2 21.05 -11.06 4.33
CA GLU A 2 20.06 -10.49 5.27
C GLU A 2 19.34 -9.24 4.75
N ARG A 3 20.04 -8.34 4.05
CA ARG A 3 19.45 -7.11 3.50
C ARG A 3 18.30 -7.39 2.51
N LEU A 4 18.42 -8.45 1.70
CA LEU A 4 17.36 -8.86 0.77
C LEU A 4 16.16 -9.43 1.50
N LYS A 5 16.39 -10.24 2.55
CA LYS A 5 15.32 -10.75 3.42
C LYS A 5 14.56 -9.61 4.10
N LEU A 6 15.26 -8.56 4.55
CA LEU A 6 14.64 -7.36 5.12
C LEU A 6 13.77 -6.62 4.10
N LEU A 7 14.25 -6.46 2.86
CA LEU A 7 13.48 -5.82 1.78
C LEU A 7 12.22 -6.64 1.41
N GLN A 8 12.31 -7.96 1.39
CA GLN A 8 11.15 -8.84 1.18
C GLN A 8 10.12 -8.72 2.31
N ARG A 9 10.57 -8.71 3.58
CA ARG A 9 9.69 -8.47 4.73
C ARG A 9 9.00 -7.12 4.64
N LYS A 10 9.74 -6.08 4.25
CA LYS A 10 9.20 -4.74 4.05
C LYS A 10 8.15 -4.72 2.93
N LEU A 11 8.41 -5.39 1.82
CA LEU A 11 7.44 -5.54 0.73
C LEU A 11 6.15 -6.22 1.21
N HIS A 12 6.26 -7.27 2.02
CA HIS A 12 5.10 -7.96 2.61
C HIS A 12 4.25 -7.04 3.50
N VAL A 13 4.91 -6.23 4.34
CA VAL A 13 4.23 -5.24 5.19
C VAL A 13 3.51 -4.19 4.33
N VAL A 14 4.16 -3.66 3.30
CA VAL A 14 3.56 -2.67 2.37
C VAL A 14 2.33 -3.25 1.66
N LYS A 15 2.39 -4.52 1.22
CA LYS A 15 1.25 -5.21 0.60
C LYS A 15 0.07 -5.33 1.57
N LYS A 16 0.32 -5.77 2.81
CA LYS A 16 -0.73 -5.86 3.85
C LYS A 16 -1.34 -4.50 4.17
N GLN A 17 -0.53 -3.46 4.30
CA GLN A 17 -1.02 -2.10 4.55
C GLN A 17 -1.92 -1.60 3.40
N LYS A 18 -1.54 -1.88 2.15
CA LYS A 18 -2.33 -1.54 0.97
C LYS A 18 -3.68 -2.25 0.95
N GLU A 19 -3.73 -3.53 1.32
CA GLU A 19 -4.98 -4.30 1.46
C GLU A 19 -5.91 -3.69 2.52
N LEU A 20 -5.37 -3.33 3.68
CA LEU A 20 -6.13 -2.68 4.75
C LEU A 20 -6.72 -1.33 4.28
N LEU A 21 -5.92 -0.51 3.60
CA LEU A 21 -6.40 0.76 3.04
C LEU A 21 -7.46 0.57 1.95
N MET A 22 -7.42 -0.52 1.17
CA MET A 22 -8.50 -0.84 0.21
C MET A 22 -9.82 -1.14 0.93
N LEU A 23 -9.77 -1.90 2.03
CA LEU A 23 -10.95 -2.19 2.84
C LEU A 23 -11.51 -0.92 3.49
N GLU A 24 -10.63 -0.05 4.00
CA GLU A 24 -11.02 1.23 4.56
C GLU A 24 -11.64 2.16 3.51
N GLU A 25 -11.03 2.25 2.33
CA GLU A 25 -11.57 3.00 1.20
C GLU A 25 -12.98 2.50 0.83
N ALA A 26 -13.18 1.18 0.73
CA ALA A 26 -14.47 0.60 0.41
C ALA A 26 -15.54 0.86 1.49
N LYS A 27 -15.14 0.93 2.77
CA LYS A 27 -16.03 1.36 3.86
C LYS A 27 -16.37 2.85 3.73
N LEU A 28 -15.36 3.69 3.50
CA LEU A 28 -15.55 5.14 3.38
C LEU A 28 -16.43 5.50 2.19
N ILE A 29 -16.24 4.90 1.01
CA ILE A 29 -17.08 5.12 -0.17
C ILE A 29 -18.56 4.85 0.11
N ARG A 30 -18.87 3.82 0.91
CA ARG A 30 -20.25 3.53 1.30
C ARG A 30 -20.86 4.64 2.16
N VAL A 31 -20.08 5.20 3.08
CA VAL A 31 -20.57 6.20 4.05
C VAL A 31 -20.34 7.65 3.62
N THR A 32 -19.55 7.91 2.57
CA THR A 32 -19.26 9.27 2.07
C THR A 32 -20.50 9.98 1.55
N ARG A 33 -21.51 9.23 1.09
CA ARG A 33 -22.81 9.80 0.71
C ARG A 33 -23.61 10.30 1.91
N GLN A 34 -23.34 9.77 3.10
CA GLN A 34 -24.10 10.04 4.33
C GLN A 34 -23.38 11.04 5.24
N LYS A 35 -22.03 11.06 5.26
CA LYS A 35 -21.23 11.90 6.16
C LYS A 35 -20.13 12.64 5.41
N LYS A 36 -20.16 13.98 5.47
CA LYS A 36 -19.13 14.86 4.86
C LYS A 36 -17.73 14.60 5.42
N GLU A 37 -17.60 14.17 6.68
CA GLU A 37 -16.32 13.81 7.28
C GLU A 37 -15.66 12.58 6.63
N ALA A 38 -16.47 11.63 6.16
CA ALA A 38 -15.97 10.45 5.48
C ALA A 38 -15.32 10.80 4.14
N ALA A 39 -15.78 11.88 3.47
CA ALA A 39 -15.12 12.38 2.25
C ALA A 39 -13.71 12.91 2.54
N LYS A 40 -13.52 13.63 3.66
CA LYS A 40 -12.18 14.09 4.09
C LYS A 40 -11.27 12.91 4.41
N LYS A 41 -11.77 11.88 5.09
CA LYS A 41 -11.02 10.65 5.38
C LYS A 41 -10.69 9.88 4.10
N LEU A 42 -11.63 9.79 3.16
CA LEU A 42 -11.43 9.11 1.87
C LEU A 42 -10.29 9.74 1.08
N ALA A 43 -10.21 11.08 1.05
CA ALA A 43 -9.11 11.78 0.39
C ALA A 43 -7.74 11.48 1.02
N LYS A 44 -7.67 11.31 2.35
CA LYS A 44 -6.43 10.91 3.04
C LYS A 44 -6.02 9.49 2.68
N VAL A 45 -6.95 8.54 2.78
CA VAL A 45 -6.74 7.12 2.43
C VAL A 45 -6.26 6.97 0.98
N LYS A 46 -6.83 7.73 0.04
CA LYS A 46 -6.38 7.73 -1.36
C LYS A 46 -4.94 8.21 -1.51
N LYS A 47 -4.53 9.27 -0.80
CA LYS A 47 -3.14 9.76 -0.82
C LYS A 47 -2.17 8.73 -0.25
N GLU A 48 -2.53 8.09 0.86
CA GLU A 48 -1.72 7.03 1.48
C GLU A 48 -1.57 5.80 0.57
N LYS A 49 -2.64 5.36 -0.11
CA LYS A 49 -2.56 4.28 -1.11
C LYS A 49 -1.56 4.58 -2.23
N VAL A 50 -1.54 5.82 -2.72
CA VAL A 50 -0.59 6.22 -3.78
C VAL A 50 0.85 6.17 -3.25
N ALA A 51 1.08 6.67 -2.03
CA ALA A 51 2.40 6.60 -1.40
C ALA A 51 2.88 5.15 -1.23
N LEU A 52 2.02 4.25 -0.73
CA LEU A 52 2.34 2.83 -0.59
C LEU A 52 2.57 2.14 -1.94
N ALA A 53 1.82 2.49 -2.98
CA ALA A 53 2.03 1.94 -4.32
C ALA A 53 3.40 2.35 -4.91
N LEU A 54 3.82 3.59 -4.67
CA LEU A 54 5.16 4.05 -5.06
C LEU A 54 6.26 3.35 -4.26
N GLU A 55 6.06 3.13 -2.97
CA GLU A 55 7.00 2.38 -2.14
C GLU A 55 7.10 0.91 -2.57
N GLU A 56 5.97 0.27 -2.83
CA GLU A 56 5.90 -1.10 -3.36
C GLU A 56 6.69 -1.20 -4.68
N ALA A 57 6.45 -0.27 -5.62
CA ALA A 57 7.15 -0.25 -6.91
C ALA A 57 8.67 -0.08 -6.75
N ARG A 58 9.12 0.79 -5.82
CA ARG A 58 10.54 0.96 -5.50
C ARG A 58 11.15 -0.32 -4.93
N LEU A 59 10.47 -0.96 -3.98
CA LEU A 59 10.94 -2.21 -3.36
C LEU A 59 11.04 -3.34 -4.39
N VAL A 60 10.02 -3.50 -5.23
CA VAL A 60 10.02 -4.50 -6.31
C VAL A 60 11.15 -4.22 -7.29
N ARG A 61 11.39 -2.96 -7.67
CA ARG A 61 12.50 -2.60 -8.57
C ARG A 61 13.86 -3.00 -8.00
N VAL A 62 14.12 -2.65 -6.74
CA VAL A 62 15.37 -2.98 -6.06
C VAL A 62 15.53 -4.50 -5.95
N LEU A 63 14.47 -5.22 -5.57
CA LEU A 63 14.50 -6.68 -5.48
C LEU A 63 14.81 -7.31 -6.84
N LYS A 64 14.14 -6.89 -7.92
CA LYS A 64 14.40 -7.38 -9.29
C LYS A 64 15.85 -7.16 -9.72
N GLN A 65 16.42 -5.99 -9.44
CA GLN A 65 17.83 -5.68 -9.74
C GLN A 65 18.81 -6.60 -9.01
N ASN A 66 18.44 -7.13 -7.84
CA ASN A 66 19.24 -8.05 -7.05
C ASN A 66 18.97 -9.53 -7.39
N GLY A 67 18.34 -9.82 -8.54
CA GLY A 67 18.06 -11.19 -8.99
C GLY A 67 16.84 -11.83 -8.33
N TYR A 68 15.99 -11.06 -7.64
CA TYR A 68 14.72 -11.58 -7.15
C TYR A 68 13.71 -11.66 -8.29
N THR A 69 13.56 -12.85 -8.87
CA THR A 69 12.39 -13.20 -9.67
C THR A 69 11.21 -13.41 -8.73
N ALA A 70 10.29 -12.45 -8.69
CA ALA A 70 8.95 -12.70 -8.19
C ALA A 70 8.29 -13.70 -9.15
N VAL A 71 8.45 -14.99 -8.84
CA VAL A 71 7.65 -16.08 -9.42
C VAL A 71 6.30 -16.06 -8.72
#